data_AF-A0A330L3H3-F1
#
_entry.id   AF-A0A330L3H3-F1
#
_cell.length_a   1.000
_cell.length_b   1.000
_cell.length_c   1.000
_cell.angle_alpha   90.00
_cell.angle_beta   90.00
_cell.angle_gamma   90.00
#
_symmetry.space_group_name_H-M   'P 1'
#
loop_
_entity.id
_entity.type
_entity.pdbx_description
1 polymer ?
#
loop_
_entity_poly.entity_id
_entity_poly.type
_entity_poly.pdbx_seq_one_letter_code
_entity_poly.pdbx_strand_id
1 'polypeptide(L)'
;MSESDIFAEFRRAVNRAIGESEQKWEDSRRLLEPAVFPSILGQLVQHSQAASVPLQVKAALARVLGQDQARRVQDLDGAALKALTGYPPSKAFRSLCLYFGLVEGRASKWPTADLPSEEVARALQSLPNPFDLLLATPVATVLDLGAGDLSFAGELVDHYGPLLLTHQRELVLHAVDRLDPRSKLGGPLHPGRDRIAQLQARPGLAFRFYGNQDMFDLHELDESGHLAARYTLVTCWAPATPTFAYEPTRLSEAVIQEDLRRSKGAFRHVRYEGESALEVQHGERALIFPSWKFDIRGPVALLNLMARRGLVGVLGAVDSQVFWEILAQLLEDARYRPQNQPFNQENLPVVFGAIYQHLMQLKVGDVVSLAQLGVLRSCLPASALIQTAQPTYGFRDVWIRRGAVFPGVPASSTARQFMHMREESPPWFLTLVPEDRRP
;
A
#
# COMPACT_ATOMS: atom_id res chain seq x y z
N MET A 1 -6.78 -29.93 -10.89
CA MET A 1 -6.84 -29.11 -12.12
C MET A 1 -6.25 -29.91 -13.25
N SER A 2 -6.83 -29.88 -14.45
CA SER A 2 -6.23 -30.54 -15.61
C SER A 2 -5.01 -29.75 -16.12
N GLU A 3 -4.11 -30.39 -16.85
CA GLU A 3 -2.93 -29.73 -17.43
C GLU A 3 -3.32 -28.60 -18.41
N SER A 4 -4.42 -28.79 -19.14
CA SER A 4 -5.01 -27.76 -20.00
C SER A 4 -5.44 -26.52 -19.20
N ASP A 5 -6.03 -26.71 -18.02
CA ASP A 5 -6.47 -25.61 -17.15
C ASP A 5 -5.27 -24.80 -16.62
N ILE A 6 -4.17 -25.48 -16.26
CA ILE A 6 -2.93 -24.84 -15.79
C ILE A 6 -2.37 -23.90 -16.85
N PHE A 7 -2.24 -24.36 -18.10
CA PHE A 7 -1.73 -23.52 -19.18
C PHE A 7 -2.71 -22.42 -19.60
N ALA A 8 -4.02 -22.64 -19.48
CA ALA A 8 -5.02 -21.61 -19.72
C ALA A 8 -4.99 -20.50 -18.64
N GLU A 9 -4.75 -20.85 -17.39
CA GLU A 9 -4.57 -19.90 -16.30
C GLU A 9 -3.26 -19.10 -16.45
N PHE A 10 -2.15 -19.78 -16.79
CA PHE A 10 -0.90 -19.11 -17.08
C PHE A 10 -1.03 -18.09 -18.23
N ARG A 11 -1.68 -18.46 -19.34
CA ARG A 11 -1.96 -17.54 -20.45
C ARG A 11 -2.78 -16.32 -20.01
N ARG A 12 -3.79 -16.52 -19.16
CA ARG A 12 -4.56 -15.41 -18.58
C ARG A 12 -3.68 -14.51 -17.72
N ALA A 13 -2.76 -15.06 -16.94
CA ALA A 13 -1.81 -14.29 -16.15
C ALA A 13 -0.83 -13.47 -17.02
N VAL A 14 -0.28 -14.07 -18.07
CA VAL A 14 0.59 -13.37 -19.05
C VAL A 14 -0.16 -12.25 -19.78
N ASN A 15 -1.40 -12.50 -20.22
CA ASN A 15 -2.21 -11.48 -20.90
C ASN A 15 -2.52 -10.30 -19.98
N ARG A 16 -2.78 -10.57 -18.69
CA ARG A 16 -2.98 -9.50 -17.69
C ARG A 16 -1.74 -8.63 -17.55
N ALA A 17 -0.54 -9.23 -17.46
CA ALA A 17 0.71 -8.47 -17.36
C ALA A 17 0.95 -7.50 -18.53
N ILE A 18 0.43 -7.80 -19.73
CA ILE A 18 0.48 -6.87 -20.87
C ILE A 18 -0.49 -5.70 -20.67
N GLY A 19 -1.70 -5.98 -20.16
CA GLY A 19 -2.71 -4.97 -19.89
C GLY A 19 -2.43 -4.10 -18.65
N GLU A 20 -1.45 -4.48 -17.83
CA GLU A 20 -1.06 -3.74 -16.62
C GLU A 20 -0.22 -2.49 -16.89
N SER A 21 0.31 -2.28 -18.11
CA SER A 21 1.03 -1.05 -18.49
C SER A 21 1.25 -0.98 -20.00
N GLU A 22 0.59 -0.05 -20.68
CA GLU A 22 0.80 0.20 -22.11
C GLU A 22 2.23 0.70 -22.37
N GLN A 23 2.78 1.51 -21.46
CA GLN A 23 4.13 2.03 -21.58
C GLN A 23 5.20 0.94 -21.44
N LYS A 24 5.11 0.04 -20.46
CA LYS A 24 6.05 -1.09 -20.35
C LYS A 24 5.91 -2.04 -21.53
N TRP A 25 4.69 -2.22 -22.04
CA TRP A 25 4.50 -2.95 -23.28
C TRP A 25 5.31 -2.29 -24.40
N GLU A 26 5.21 -0.99 -24.61
CA GLU A 26 6.01 -0.30 -25.63
C GLU A 26 7.52 -0.39 -25.37
N ASP A 27 7.97 -0.16 -24.14
CA ASP A 27 9.39 -0.22 -23.76
C ASP A 27 9.99 -1.62 -23.94
N SER A 28 9.19 -2.68 -23.84
CA SER A 28 9.66 -4.05 -24.04
C SER A 28 10.15 -4.34 -25.47
N ARG A 29 9.87 -3.46 -26.46
CA ARG A 29 10.39 -3.61 -27.83
C ARG A 29 11.92 -3.64 -27.86
N ARG A 30 12.58 -2.84 -27.02
CA ARG A 30 14.05 -2.77 -26.93
C ARG A 30 14.69 -4.10 -26.50
N LEU A 31 13.94 -4.94 -25.79
CA LEU A 31 14.43 -6.24 -25.31
C LEU A 31 14.59 -7.27 -26.44
N LEU A 32 14.05 -7.00 -27.63
CA LEU A 32 14.25 -7.83 -28.82
C LEU A 32 15.49 -7.41 -29.62
N GLU A 33 16.20 -6.35 -29.23
CA GLU A 33 17.38 -5.90 -29.94
C GLU A 33 18.51 -6.94 -29.84
N PRO A 34 19.17 -7.30 -30.96
CA PRO A 34 20.19 -8.37 -30.98
C PRO A 34 21.34 -8.15 -29.99
N ALA A 35 21.65 -6.90 -29.64
CA ALA A 35 22.74 -6.56 -28.73
C ALA A 35 22.44 -6.95 -27.27
N VAL A 36 21.17 -6.91 -26.86
CA VAL A 36 20.76 -7.18 -25.46
C VAL A 36 20.02 -8.50 -25.31
N PHE A 37 19.44 -9.03 -26.40
CA PHE A 37 18.58 -10.22 -26.39
C PHE A 37 19.19 -11.43 -25.65
N PRO A 38 20.46 -11.84 -25.88
CA PRO A 38 21.05 -12.98 -25.17
C PRO A 38 21.08 -12.79 -23.64
N SER A 39 21.38 -11.58 -23.18
CA SER A 39 21.39 -11.24 -21.75
C SER A 39 19.98 -11.32 -21.16
N ILE A 40 18.99 -10.77 -21.87
CA ILE A 40 17.59 -10.80 -21.42
C ILE A 40 17.04 -12.22 -21.41
N LEU A 41 17.37 -13.04 -22.41
CA LEU A 41 16.99 -14.46 -22.42
C LEU A 41 17.57 -15.20 -21.22
N GLY A 42 18.84 -14.96 -20.87
CA GLY A 42 19.46 -15.51 -19.67
C GLY A 42 18.75 -15.10 -18.38
N GLN A 43 18.41 -13.82 -18.22
CA GLN A 43 17.63 -13.33 -17.08
C GLN A 43 16.23 -13.95 -17.05
N LEU A 44 15.56 -14.09 -18.19
CA LEU A 44 14.23 -14.70 -18.30
C LEU A 44 14.24 -16.17 -17.87
N VAL A 45 15.27 -16.92 -18.25
CA VAL A 45 15.48 -18.29 -17.77
C VAL A 45 15.62 -18.29 -16.24
N GLN A 46 16.51 -17.47 -15.68
CA GLN A 46 16.71 -17.39 -14.23
C GLN A 46 15.43 -17.04 -13.46
N HIS A 47 14.75 -15.97 -13.87
CA HIS A 47 13.50 -15.51 -13.24
C HIS A 47 12.39 -16.56 -13.35
N SER A 48 12.27 -17.24 -14.50
CA SER A 48 11.25 -18.29 -14.68
C SER A 48 11.48 -19.50 -13.77
N GLN A 49 12.74 -19.84 -13.46
CA GLN A 49 13.07 -20.93 -12.56
C GLN A 49 12.82 -20.56 -11.09
N ALA A 50 13.12 -19.32 -10.70
CA ALA A 50 12.88 -18.82 -9.34
C ALA A 50 11.39 -18.57 -9.05
N ALA A 51 10.60 -18.22 -10.06
CA ALA A 51 9.19 -17.83 -9.89
C ALA A 51 8.30 -18.93 -9.28
N SER A 52 7.29 -18.54 -8.51
CA SER A 52 6.29 -19.44 -7.94
C SER A 52 5.18 -19.79 -8.96
N VAL A 53 5.56 -20.45 -10.07
CA VAL A 53 4.62 -20.97 -11.08
C VAL A 53 4.54 -22.51 -11.04
N PRO A 54 3.43 -23.13 -11.50
CA PRO A 54 3.29 -24.58 -11.52
C PRO A 54 4.43 -25.30 -12.23
N LEU A 55 4.83 -26.47 -11.73
CA LEU A 55 5.99 -27.23 -12.25
C LEU A 55 5.88 -27.54 -13.76
N GLN A 56 4.66 -27.80 -14.24
CA GLN A 56 4.38 -28.03 -15.66
C GLN A 56 4.72 -26.80 -16.51
N VAL A 57 4.40 -25.60 -16.00
CA VAL A 57 4.73 -24.33 -16.66
C VAL A 57 6.24 -24.09 -16.62
N LYS A 58 6.92 -24.36 -15.49
CA LYS A 58 8.39 -24.27 -15.40
C LYS A 58 9.08 -25.18 -16.42
N ALA A 59 8.64 -26.44 -16.53
CA ALA A 59 9.19 -27.38 -17.48
C ALA A 59 8.96 -26.93 -18.93
N ALA A 60 7.77 -26.42 -19.25
CA ALA A 60 7.48 -25.86 -20.56
C ALA A 60 8.35 -24.64 -20.88
N LEU A 61 8.53 -23.71 -19.93
CA LEU A 61 9.39 -22.53 -20.05
C LEU A 61 10.86 -22.92 -20.25
N ALA A 62 11.38 -23.86 -19.47
CA ALA A 62 12.74 -24.38 -19.63
C ALA A 62 12.97 -24.94 -21.04
N ARG A 63 11.99 -25.67 -21.58
CA ARG A 63 12.06 -26.22 -22.95
C ARG A 63 12.07 -25.14 -24.02
N VAL A 64 11.28 -24.08 -23.88
CA VAL A 64 11.18 -23.03 -24.91
C VAL A 64 12.25 -21.94 -24.80
N LEU A 65 12.82 -21.74 -23.61
CA LEU A 65 13.84 -20.71 -23.34
C LEU A 65 15.27 -21.26 -23.26
N GLY A 66 15.46 -22.55 -22.95
CA GLY A 66 16.75 -23.18 -22.68
C GLY A 66 17.61 -23.48 -23.92
N GLN A 67 17.54 -22.64 -24.94
CA GLN A 67 18.42 -22.75 -26.11
C GLN A 67 19.65 -21.88 -25.89
N ASP A 68 20.73 -22.47 -25.38
CA ASP A 68 21.99 -21.83 -24.94
C ASP A 68 22.72 -20.99 -26.02
N GLN A 69 22.22 -20.95 -27.26
CA GLN A 69 22.82 -20.21 -28.38
C GLN A 69 21.86 -19.24 -29.10
N ALA A 70 20.63 -19.05 -28.61
CA ALA A 70 19.69 -18.14 -29.25
C ALA A 70 20.19 -16.67 -29.16
N ARG A 71 20.36 -16.04 -30.31
CA ARG A 71 20.79 -14.63 -30.44
C ARG A 71 19.66 -13.70 -30.80
N ARG A 72 18.54 -14.24 -31.28
CA ARG A 72 17.31 -13.51 -31.60
C ARG A 72 16.09 -14.37 -31.28
N VAL A 73 14.93 -13.75 -31.19
CA VAL A 73 13.66 -14.45 -30.88
C VAL A 73 13.28 -15.49 -31.94
N GLN A 74 13.74 -15.34 -33.18
CA GLN A 74 13.51 -16.30 -34.26
C GLN A 74 14.27 -17.61 -34.08
N ASP A 75 15.31 -17.62 -33.24
CA ASP A 75 16.08 -18.83 -32.97
C ASP A 75 15.30 -19.77 -32.05
N LEU A 76 14.35 -19.24 -31.26
CA LEU A 76 13.51 -20.00 -30.34
C LEU A 76 12.39 -20.77 -31.07
N ASP A 77 11.88 -21.83 -30.42
CA ASP A 77 10.70 -22.57 -30.91
C ASP A 77 9.44 -21.70 -30.84
N GLY A 78 9.15 -21.02 -31.95
CA GLY A 78 8.01 -20.14 -32.07
C GLY A 78 6.64 -20.82 -31.94
N ALA A 79 6.53 -22.09 -32.33
CA ALA A 79 5.29 -22.85 -32.21
C ALA A 79 5.02 -23.20 -30.73
N ALA A 80 6.05 -23.62 -30.00
CA ALA A 80 5.94 -23.90 -28.58
C ALA A 80 5.71 -22.62 -27.75
N LEU A 81 6.36 -21.50 -28.09
CA LEU A 81 6.08 -20.19 -27.49
C LEU A 81 4.62 -19.77 -27.68
N LYS A 82 4.07 -19.98 -28.88
CA LYS A 82 2.66 -19.70 -29.18
C LYS A 82 1.71 -20.63 -28.42
N ALA A 83 2.04 -21.90 -28.29
CA ALA A 83 1.24 -22.84 -27.51
C ALA A 83 1.21 -22.44 -26.02
N LEU A 84 2.35 -22.00 -25.48
CA LEU A 84 2.51 -21.63 -24.08
C LEU A 84 1.84 -20.30 -23.73
N THR A 85 1.97 -19.29 -24.59
CA THR A 85 1.54 -17.90 -24.29
C THR A 85 0.29 -17.46 -25.06
N GLY A 86 -0.06 -18.13 -26.15
CA GLY A 86 -1.11 -17.69 -27.08
C GLY A 86 -0.65 -16.65 -28.11
N TYR A 87 0.63 -16.25 -28.10
CA TYR A 87 1.14 -15.16 -28.92
C TYR A 87 2.21 -15.58 -29.94
N PRO A 88 2.39 -14.82 -31.04
CA PRO A 88 3.52 -15.02 -31.94
C PRO A 88 4.86 -14.75 -31.22
N PRO A 89 6.00 -15.28 -31.70
CA PRO A 89 7.25 -15.39 -30.93
C PRO A 89 7.73 -14.08 -30.30
N SER A 90 7.79 -12.98 -31.08
CA SER A 90 8.19 -11.67 -30.57
C SER A 90 7.28 -11.14 -29.47
N LYS A 91 5.96 -11.36 -29.59
CA LYS A 91 4.98 -10.95 -28.59
C LYS A 91 5.02 -11.87 -27.37
N ALA A 92 5.19 -13.18 -27.57
CA ALA A 92 5.36 -14.17 -26.52
C ALA A 92 6.57 -13.87 -25.65
N PHE A 93 7.73 -13.58 -26.26
CA PHE A 93 8.95 -13.25 -25.53
C PHE A 93 8.78 -11.96 -24.71
N ARG A 94 8.28 -10.88 -25.33
CA ARG A 94 8.00 -9.61 -24.64
C ARG A 94 7.00 -9.76 -23.49
N SER A 95 5.93 -10.54 -23.70
CA SER A 95 4.92 -10.79 -22.67
C SER A 95 5.47 -11.59 -21.50
N LEU A 96 6.38 -12.54 -21.75
CA LEU A 96 7.08 -13.26 -20.70
C LEU A 96 8.05 -12.33 -19.95
N CYS A 97 8.79 -11.46 -20.66
CA CYS A 97 9.65 -10.45 -20.02
C CYS A 97 8.85 -9.53 -19.10
N LEU A 98 7.65 -9.10 -19.52
CA LEU A 98 6.75 -8.32 -18.66
C LEU A 98 6.26 -9.11 -17.46
N TYR A 99 5.76 -10.33 -17.69
CA TYR A 99 5.23 -11.20 -16.65
C TYR A 99 6.26 -11.54 -15.58
N PHE A 100 7.53 -11.75 -15.97
CA PHE A 100 8.64 -12.04 -15.06
C PHE A 100 9.39 -10.79 -14.57
N GLY A 101 8.92 -9.59 -14.90
CA GLY A 101 9.41 -8.34 -14.35
C GLY A 101 10.75 -7.83 -14.93
N LEU A 102 11.13 -8.25 -16.14
CA LEU A 102 12.37 -7.83 -16.81
C LEU A 102 12.27 -6.49 -17.55
N VAL A 103 11.05 -5.96 -17.71
CA VAL A 103 10.89 -4.59 -18.23
C VAL A 103 11.01 -3.62 -17.07
N GLU A 104 12.20 -3.05 -16.93
CA GLU A 104 12.45 -1.92 -16.04
C GLU A 104 11.52 -0.76 -16.43
N GLY A 105 10.82 -0.19 -15.45
CA GLY A 105 10.15 1.09 -15.64
C GLY A 105 11.17 2.19 -15.92
N ARG A 106 10.73 3.31 -16.50
CA ARG A 106 11.59 4.50 -16.58
C ARG A 106 12.15 4.80 -15.18
N ALA A 107 13.46 5.09 -15.11
CA ALA A 107 14.07 5.53 -13.88
C ALA A 107 13.23 6.68 -13.30
N SER A 108 12.76 6.50 -12.06
CA SER A 108 12.01 7.57 -11.40
C SER A 108 12.91 8.80 -11.34
N LYS A 109 12.38 9.96 -11.72
CA LYS A 109 13.10 11.23 -11.55
C LYS A 109 13.34 11.58 -10.08
N TRP A 110 12.61 10.92 -9.18
CA TRP A 110 12.66 11.17 -7.76
C TRP A 110 13.74 10.30 -7.09
N PRO A 111 14.50 10.87 -6.14
CA PRO A 111 15.48 10.10 -5.41
C PRO A 111 14.79 8.99 -4.60
N THR A 112 15.43 7.83 -4.53
CA THR A 112 14.98 6.69 -3.73
C THR A 112 16.09 6.30 -2.77
N ALA A 113 15.78 6.17 -1.49
CA ALA A 113 16.74 5.63 -0.52
C ALA A 113 16.87 4.12 -0.74
N ASP A 114 18.11 3.66 -0.90
CA ASP A 114 18.46 2.24 -0.93
C ASP A 114 19.06 1.86 0.42
N LEU A 115 18.19 1.57 1.39
CA LEU A 115 18.56 1.16 2.73
C LEU A 115 17.91 -0.18 3.05
N PRO A 116 18.69 -1.21 3.43
CA PRO A 116 18.14 -2.50 3.83
C PRO A 116 17.19 -2.36 5.03
N SER A 117 16.15 -3.19 5.09
CA SER A 117 15.17 -3.14 6.17
C SER A 117 15.78 -3.31 7.56
N GLU A 118 16.89 -4.04 7.69
CA GLU A 118 17.60 -4.20 8.97
C GLU A 118 18.23 -2.89 9.45
N GLU A 119 18.83 -2.12 8.55
CA GLU A 119 19.45 -0.84 8.89
C GLU A 119 18.39 0.20 9.27
N VAL A 120 17.28 0.21 8.54
CA VAL A 120 16.11 1.03 8.85
C VAL A 120 15.56 0.71 10.25
N ALA A 121 15.37 -0.58 10.56
CA ALA A 121 14.90 -1.00 11.87
C ALA A 121 15.84 -0.57 12.99
N ARG A 122 17.16 -0.76 12.80
CA ARG A 122 18.18 -0.35 13.77
C ARG A 122 18.19 1.16 14.00
N ALA A 123 18.04 1.95 12.93
CA ALA A 123 17.94 3.41 13.05
C ALA A 123 16.71 3.79 13.88
N LEU A 124 15.53 3.25 13.56
CA LEU A 124 14.29 3.56 14.26
C LEU A 124 14.30 3.21 15.75
N GLN A 125 15.00 2.17 16.17
CA GLN A 125 15.15 1.83 17.59
C GLN A 125 15.81 2.96 18.42
N SER A 126 16.65 3.77 17.78
CA SER A 126 17.34 4.90 18.41
C SER A 126 16.60 6.24 18.28
N LEU A 127 15.54 6.30 17.46
CA LEU A 127 14.81 7.52 17.16
C LEU A 127 13.51 7.60 17.99
N PRO A 128 13.28 8.69 18.75
CA PRO A 128 12.03 8.88 19.49
C PRO A 128 10.84 9.17 18.57
N ASN A 129 11.12 9.65 17.35
CA ASN A 129 10.15 10.00 16.34
C ASN A 129 10.54 9.34 15.00
N PRO A 130 9.68 8.51 14.39
CA PRO A 130 10.01 7.83 13.13
C PRO A 130 10.25 8.80 11.97
N PHE A 131 9.71 10.03 12.03
CA PHE A 131 9.95 11.05 11.00
C PHE A 131 11.37 11.62 11.05
N ASP A 132 12.11 11.44 12.15
CA ASP A 132 13.53 11.85 12.24
C ASP A 132 14.41 11.05 11.29
N LEU A 133 13.91 9.91 10.78
CA LEU A 133 14.57 9.16 9.72
C LEU A 133 14.83 10.03 8.47
N LEU A 134 13.97 11.03 8.19
CA LEU A 134 14.18 11.99 7.09
C LEU A 134 15.50 12.75 7.22
N LEU A 135 15.98 12.98 8.44
CA LEU A 135 17.26 13.63 8.69
C LEU A 135 18.42 12.63 8.63
N ALA A 136 18.18 11.39 9.06
CA ALA A 136 19.18 10.33 9.12
C ALA A 136 19.48 9.67 7.76
N THR A 137 18.59 9.78 6.77
CA THR A 137 18.76 9.17 5.44
C THR A 137 19.16 10.20 4.37
N PRO A 138 19.97 9.85 3.37
CA PRO A 138 20.40 10.80 2.34
C PRO A 138 19.25 11.37 1.52
N VAL A 139 18.14 10.64 1.43
CA VAL A 139 16.92 11.02 0.72
C VAL A 139 15.79 11.27 1.71
N ALA A 140 15.12 12.41 1.60
CA ALA A 140 13.96 12.77 2.40
C ALA A 140 12.71 12.79 1.51
N THR A 141 12.03 11.66 1.40
CA THR A 141 10.81 11.51 0.59
C THR A 141 9.66 10.96 1.42
N VAL A 142 8.48 11.58 1.29
CA VAL A 142 7.26 11.19 2.01
C VAL A 142 6.09 11.03 1.06
N LEU A 143 5.35 9.94 1.21
CA LEU A 143 4.04 9.72 0.60
C LEU A 143 2.95 9.76 1.68
N ASP A 144 2.05 10.73 1.62
CA ASP A 144 0.92 10.89 2.54
C ASP A 144 -0.37 10.38 1.88
N LEU A 145 -0.91 9.28 2.43
CA LEU A 145 -2.07 8.56 1.91
C LEU A 145 -3.33 8.95 2.70
N GLY A 146 -4.36 9.42 2.00
CA GLY A 146 -5.55 9.98 2.64
C GLY A 146 -5.22 11.30 3.34
N ALA A 147 -4.49 12.16 2.63
CA ALA A 147 -3.86 13.36 3.16
C ALA A 147 -4.85 14.41 3.72
N GLY A 148 -6.15 14.29 3.39
CA GLY A 148 -7.24 15.11 3.89
C GLY A 148 -6.98 16.60 3.66
N ASP A 149 -7.05 17.36 4.75
CA ASP A 149 -6.90 18.81 4.74
C ASP A 149 -5.44 19.29 4.61
N LEU A 150 -4.47 18.39 4.45
CA LEU A 150 -3.02 18.66 4.39
C LEU A 150 -2.44 19.29 5.68
N SER A 151 -3.13 19.20 6.81
CA SER A 151 -2.61 19.68 8.10
C SER A 151 -1.32 18.96 8.51
N PHE A 152 -1.30 17.63 8.38
CA PHE A 152 -0.08 16.84 8.62
C PHE A 152 1.08 17.28 7.71
N ALA A 153 0.81 17.44 6.42
CA ALA A 153 1.81 17.91 5.45
C ALA A 153 2.40 19.27 5.85
N GLY A 154 1.56 20.20 6.32
CA GLY A 154 2.00 21.48 6.87
C GLY A 154 2.95 21.32 8.06
N GLU A 155 2.55 20.55 9.07
CA GLU A 155 3.37 20.34 10.27
C GLU A 155 4.69 19.62 9.96
N LEU A 156 4.67 18.64 9.05
CA LEU A 156 5.86 17.92 8.61
C LEU A 156 6.88 18.87 7.97
N VAL A 157 6.40 19.73 7.06
CA VAL A 157 7.23 20.71 6.37
C VAL A 157 7.78 21.76 7.32
N ASP A 158 6.97 22.23 8.27
CA ASP A 158 7.40 23.21 9.26
C ASP A 158 8.47 22.64 10.21
N HIS A 159 8.33 21.36 10.56
CA HIS A 159 9.28 20.69 11.45
C HIS A 159 10.61 20.33 10.75
N TYR A 160 10.54 19.73 9.56
CA TYR A 160 11.72 19.14 8.90
C TYR A 160 12.29 19.98 7.77
N GLY A 161 11.50 20.84 7.13
CA GLY A 161 11.93 21.66 6.00
C GLY A 161 13.17 22.53 6.32
N PRO A 162 13.16 23.32 7.40
CA PRO A 162 14.32 24.16 7.77
C PRO A 162 15.59 23.33 8.07
N LEU A 163 15.43 22.17 8.71
CA LEU A 163 16.54 21.29 9.07
C LEU A 163 17.15 20.65 7.82
N LEU A 164 16.33 20.20 6.88
CA LEU A 164 16.78 19.63 5.61
C LEU A 164 17.47 20.69 4.73
N LEU A 165 16.92 21.90 4.67
CA LEU A 165 17.50 23.01 3.91
C LEU A 165 18.89 23.40 4.44
N THR A 166 19.11 23.36 5.77
CA THR A 166 20.43 23.58 6.39
C THR A 166 21.46 22.55 5.90
N HIS A 167 21.03 21.34 5.59
CA HIS A 167 21.86 20.26 5.02
C HIS A 167 21.85 20.25 3.49
N GLN A 168 21.33 21.29 2.83
CA GLN A 168 21.17 21.38 1.38
C GLN A 168 20.40 20.20 0.76
N ARG A 169 19.45 19.64 1.50
CA ARG A 169 18.56 18.57 1.04
C ARG A 169 17.16 19.10 0.81
N GLU A 170 16.54 18.65 -0.28
CA GLU A 170 15.14 18.90 -0.58
C GLU A 170 14.26 17.84 0.11
N LEU A 171 13.12 18.27 0.65
CA LEU A 171 12.04 17.37 1.04
C LEU A 171 11.14 17.12 -0.18
N VAL A 172 10.94 15.86 -0.56
CA VAL A 172 9.92 15.49 -1.55
C VAL A 172 8.68 15.01 -0.81
N LEU A 173 7.53 15.65 -1.04
CA LEU A 173 6.27 15.29 -0.40
C LEU A 173 5.17 15.13 -1.44
N HIS A 174 4.67 13.91 -1.59
CA HIS A 174 3.51 13.60 -2.40
C HIS A 174 2.34 13.26 -1.50
N ALA A 175 1.23 13.96 -1.69
CA ALA A 175 -0.01 13.74 -0.94
C ALA A 175 -1.10 13.24 -1.89
N VAL A 176 -1.77 12.15 -1.52
CA VAL A 176 -2.83 11.52 -2.31
C VAL A 176 -4.11 11.47 -1.50
N ASP A 177 -5.22 11.92 -2.09
CA ASP A 177 -6.53 11.82 -1.47
C ASP A 177 -7.64 11.61 -2.50
N ARG A 178 -8.64 10.81 -2.13
CA ARG A 178 -9.81 10.55 -2.99
C ARG A 178 -10.85 11.66 -2.94
N LEU A 179 -10.77 12.55 -1.95
CA LEU A 179 -11.55 13.78 -1.91
C LEU A 179 -11.16 14.67 -3.09
N ASP A 180 -12.12 14.98 -3.96
CA ASP A 180 -11.95 15.98 -5.02
C ASP A 180 -12.07 17.38 -4.39
N PRO A 181 -11.06 18.25 -4.45
CA PRO A 181 -11.12 19.61 -3.94
C PRO A 181 -12.23 20.48 -4.56
N ARG A 182 -12.85 20.02 -5.64
CA ARG A 182 -14.00 20.66 -6.31
C ARG A 182 -15.34 20.11 -5.83
N SER A 183 -15.37 18.95 -5.17
CA SER A 183 -16.59 18.35 -4.64
C SER A 183 -17.10 19.13 -3.43
N LYS A 184 -18.42 19.08 -3.22
CA LYS A 184 -19.05 19.63 -2.02
C LYS A 184 -19.14 18.62 -0.88
N LEU A 185 -18.76 17.35 -1.12
CA LEU A 185 -18.99 16.22 -0.22
C LEU A 185 -17.86 15.95 0.78
N GLY A 186 -16.72 16.66 0.73
CA GLY A 186 -15.62 16.48 1.69
C GLY A 186 -15.62 17.44 2.88
N GLY A 187 -16.43 18.50 2.85
CA GLY A 187 -16.60 19.43 3.97
C GLY A 187 -15.27 19.92 4.57
N PRO A 188 -15.07 19.82 5.90
CA PRO A 188 -13.87 20.31 6.59
C PRO A 188 -12.60 19.48 6.30
N LEU A 189 -12.73 18.33 5.63
CA LEU A 189 -11.59 17.48 5.27
C LEU A 189 -10.95 17.91 3.95
N HIS A 190 -11.52 18.89 3.24
CA HIS A 190 -10.88 19.43 2.04
C HIS A 190 -9.67 20.29 2.39
N PRO A 191 -8.57 20.15 1.64
CA PRO A 191 -7.48 21.09 1.75
C PRO A 191 -7.91 22.45 1.21
N GLY A 192 -7.69 23.50 2.00
CA GLY A 192 -7.87 24.87 1.52
C GLY A 192 -6.90 25.20 0.39
N ARG A 193 -7.37 25.95 -0.62
CA ARG A 193 -6.54 26.39 -1.76
C ARG A 193 -5.27 27.12 -1.29
N ASP A 194 -5.39 27.94 -0.25
CA ASP A 194 -4.27 28.69 0.32
C ASP A 194 -3.19 27.77 0.88
N ARG A 195 -3.58 26.68 1.57
CA ARG A 195 -2.62 25.70 2.12
C ARG A 195 -1.86 24.98 1.00
N ILE A 196 -2.55 24.59 -0.07
CA ILE A 196 -1.90 23.99 -1.24
C ILE A 196 -0.89 24.97 -1.85
N ALA A 197 -1.29 26.23 -2.07
CA ALA A 197 -0.42 27.24 -2.64
C ALA A 197 0.80 27.55 -1.74
N GLN A 198 0.61 27.61 -0.42
CA GLN A 198 1.68 27.80 0.55
C GLN A 198 2.70 26.66 0.53
N LEU A 199 2.23 25.41 0.47
CA LEU A 199 3.12 24.24 0.35
C LEU A 199 3.85 24.25 -1.00
N GLN A 200 3.17 24.55 -2.10
CA GLN A 200 3.81 24.62 -3.43
C GLN A 200 4.88 25.71 -3.54
N ALA A 201 4.74 26.81 -2.80
CA ALA A 201 5.67 27.92 -2.81
C ALA A 201 6.81 27.79 -1.78
N ARG A 202 6.83 26.71 -0.97
CA ARG A 202 7.81 26.56 0.12
C ARG A 202 9.21 26.26 -0.44
N PRO A 203 10.25 27.02 -0.05
CA PRO A 203 11.63 26.74 -0.46
C PRO A 203 12.12 25.39 0.08
N GLY A 204 12.87 24.64 -0.73
CA GLY A 204 13.42 23.34 -0.34
C GLY A 204 12.40 22.20 -0.24
N LEU A 205 11.19 22.40 -0.80
CA LEU A 205 10.12 21.41 -0.83
C LEU A 205 9.67 21.15 -2.27
N ALA A 206 9.79 19.91 -2.73
CA ALA A 206 9.12 19.42 -3.92
C ALA A 206 7.76 18.81 -3.51
N PHE A 207 6.70 19.63 -3.58
CA PHE A 207 5.36 19.23 -3.17
C PHE A 207 4.40 18.99 -4.33
N ARG A 208 3.63 17.90 -4.24
CA ARG A 208 2.47 17.64 -5.11
C ARG A 208 1.30 17.07 -4.31
N PHE A 209 0.10 17.58 -4.60
CA PHE A 209 -1.15 17.05 -4.08
C PHE A 209 -2.02 16.52 -5.23
N TYR A 210 -2.44 15.27 -5.09
CA TYR A 210 -3.30 14.55 -6.02
C TYR A 210 -4.64 14.30 -5.34
N GLY A 211 -5.56 15.28 -5.47
CA GLY A 211 -6.95 15.12 -5.07
C GLY A 211 -7.76 14.38 -6.13
N ASN A 212 -8.89 13.80 -5.74
CA ASN A 212 -9.69 12.89 -6.58
C ASN A 212 -8.89 11.68 -7.09
N GLN A 213 -7.93 11.20 -6.30
CA GLN A 213 -7.08 10.07 -6.64
C GLN A 213 -7.27 8.96 -5.61
N ASP A 214 -7.70 7.77 -6.06
CA ASP A 214 -7.71 6.59 -5.20
C ASP A 214 -6.26 6.16 -4.93
N MET A 215 -5.90 6.02 -3.65
CA MET A 215 -4.56 5.59 -3.24
C MET A 215 -4.21 4.17 -3.68
N PHE A 216 -5.20 3.37 -4.07
CA PHE A 216 -5.00 2.03 -4.62
C PHE A 216 -4.95 2.00 -6.15
N ASP A 217 -5.18 3.12 -6.83
CA ASP A 217 -5.17 3.24 -8.29
C ASP A 217 -4.10 4.23 -8.78
N LEU A 218 -2.84 3.96 -8.43
CA LEU A 218 -1.72 4.89 -8.67
C LEU A 218 -1.05 4.71 -10.04
N HIS A 219 -1.60 3.85 -10.90
CA HIS A 219 -0.93 3.40 -12.12
C HIS A 219 -0.57 4.55 -13.06
N GLU A 220 -1.53 5.43 -13.37
CA GLU A 220 -1.30 6.57 -14.26
C GLU A 220 -0.24 7.54 -13.70
N LEU A 221 -0.23 7.73 -12.38
CA LEU A 221 0.74 8.58 -11.70
C LEU A 221 2.15 7.96 -11.71
N ASP A 222 2.25 6.64 -11.60
CA ASP A 222 3.51 5.91 -11.74
C ASP A 222 4.05 5.99 -13.17
N GLU A 223 3.21 5.72 -14.17
CA GLU A 223 3.61 5.74 -15.59
C GLU A 223 4.07 7.13 -16.04
N SER A 224 3.39 8.17 -15.54
CA SER A 224 3.74 9.56 -15.83
C SER A 224 4.95 10.05 -15.03
N GLY A 225 5.54 9.23 -14.16
CA GLY A 225 6.69 9.59 -13.31
C GLY A 225 6.37 10.68 -12.29
N HIS A 226 5.10 10.77 -11.86
CA HIS A 226 4.65 11.72 -10.85
C HIS A 226 5.05 11.29 -9.44
N LEU A 227 5.12 9.98 -9.20
CA LEU A 227 5.46 9.42 -7.89
C LEU A 227 6.88 8.83 -7.86
N ALA A 228 7.51 8.89 -6.68
CA ALA A 228 8.73 8.13 -6.43
C ALA A 228 8.40 6.63 -6.43
N ALA A 229 9.34 5.80 -6.90
CA ALA A 229 9.17 4.35 -6.91
C ALA A 229 9.04 3.81 -5.47
N ARG A 230 9.88 4.34 -4.56
CA ARG A 230 9.86 4.04 -3.13
C ARG A 230 10.26 5.28 -2.31
N TYR A 231 9.60 5.48 -1.19
CA TYR A 231 9.72 6.62 -0.31
C TYR A 231 10.45 6.24 0.98
N THR A 232 11.14 7.19 1.61
CA THR A 232 11.68 7.00 2.97
C THR A 232 10.55 6.70 3.94
N LEU A 233 9.46 7.47 3.88
CA LEU A 233 8.26 7.27 4.71
C LEU A 233 7.00 7.23 3.85
N VAL A 234 6.10 6.31 4.18
CA VAL A 234 4.71 6.33 3.73
C VAL A 234 3.85 6.47 4.96
N THR A 235 2.91 7.38 4.94
CA THR A 235 2.04 7.64 6.09
C THR A 235 0.57 7.58 5.72
N CYS A 236 -0.27 7.19 6.67
CA CYS A 236 -1.72 7.33 6.58
C CYS A 236 -2.25 7.73 7.96
N TRP A 237 -2.85 8.91 8.04
CA TRP A 237 -3.43 9.45 9.28
C TRP A 237 -4.92 9.18 9.33
N ALA A 238 -5.40 8.69 10.48
CA ALA A 238 -6.79 8.34 10.71
C ALA A 238 -7.37 7.50 9.56
N PRO A 239 -6.78 6.32 9.26
CA PRO A 239 -7.27 5.43 8.21
C PRO A 239 -8.78 5.22 8.38
N ALA A 240 -9.54 5.46 7.31
CA ALA A 240 -10.99 5.60 7.41
C ALA A 240 -11.70 4.30 7.82
N THR A 241 -12.53 4.40 8.85
CA THR A 241 -13.67 3.48 9.08
C THR A 241 -14.85 3.93 8.20
N PRO A 242 -15.47 3.03 7.42
CA PRO A 242 -15.30 1.57 7.44
C PRO A 242 -14.23 1.01 6.49
N THR A 243 -13.67 1.79 5.57
CA THR A 243 -12.82 1.32 4.47
C THR A 243 -11.72 0.31 4.86
N PHE A 244 -11.06 0.52 6.01
CA PHE A 244 -9.98 -0.34 6.51
C PHE A 244 -10.35 -1.17 7.75
N ALA A 245 -11.60 -1.06 8.20
CA ALA A 245 -12.10 -1.70 9.42
C ALA A 245 -12.77 -3.08 9.17
N TYR A 246 -12.78 -3.53 7.91
CA TYR A 246 -13.35 -4.82 7.51
C TYR A 246 -12.40 -5.47 6.51
N GLU A 247 -11.89 -6.66 6.82
CA GLU A 247 -10.99 -7.42 5.95
C GLU A 247 -11.78 -8.40 5.06
N PRO A 248 -11.88 -8.17 3.73
CA PRO A 248 -12.70 -9.00 2.84
C PRO A 248 -12.26 -10.46 2.73
N THR A 249 -10.99 -10.77 3.05
CA THR A 249 -10.49 -12.16 3.07
C THR A 249 -10.92 -12.94 4.32
N ARG A 250 -11.51 -12.25 5.31
CA ARG A 250 -11.95 -12.80 6.60
C ARG A 250 -13.45 -12.64 6.81
N LEU A 251 -14.02 -11.55 6.32
CA LEU A 251 -15.43 -11.20 6.49
C LEU A 251 -16.14 -11.25 5.12
N SER A 252 -17.19 -12.06 5.04
CA SER A 252 -18.08 -12.08 3.88
C SER A 252 -18.83 -10.75 3.75
N GLU A 253 -19.21 -10.42 2.51
CA GLU A 253 -19.96 -9.21 2.19
C GLU A 253 -21.24 -9.10 3.03
N ALA A 254 -21.98 -10.20 3.22
CA ALA A 254 -23.19 -10.21 4.03
C ALA A 254 -22.93 -9.78 5.49
N VAL A 255 -21.85 -10.29 6.10
CA VAL A 255 -21.45 -9.93 7.46
C VAL A 255 -21.04 -8.47 7.55
N ILE A 256 -20.27 -7.98 6.58
CA ILE A 256 -19.84 -6.58 6.54
C ILE A 256 -21.05 -5.65 6.40
N GLN A 257 -21.97 -5.96 5.48
CA GLN A 257 -23.18 -5.17 5.26
C GLN A 257 -24.08 -5.11 6.49
N GLU A 258 -24.24 -6.24 7.19
CA GLU A 258 -25.01 -6.29 8.43
C GLU A 258 -24.35 -5.45 9.54
N ASP A 259 -23.04 -5.60 9.73
CA ASP A 259 -22.30 -4.86 10.74
C ASP A 259 -22.29 -3.35 10.47
N LEU A 260 -22.18 -2.94 9.20
CA LEU A 260 -22.31 -1.55 8.77
C LEU A 260 -23.69 -0.97 9.08
N ARG A 261 -24.77 -1.68 8.76
CA ARG A 261 -26.13 -1.23 9.08
C ARG A 261 -26.33 -1.10 10.58
N ARG A 262 -25.82 -2.05 11.36
CA ARG A 262 -25.89 -2.03 12.83
C ARG A 262 -25.09 -0.87 13.43
N SER A 263 -23.88 -0.63 12.95
CA SER A 263 -22.94 0.32 13.57
C SER A 263 -23.02 1.74 13.02
N LYS A 264 -23.37 1.92 11.74
CA LYS A 264 -23.41 3.23 11.07
C LYS A 264 -24.83 3.68 10.70
N GLY A 265 -25.81 2.77 10.73
CA GLY A 265 -27.20 3.03 10.36
C GLY A 265 -27.52 2.62 8.91
N ALA A 266 -28.78 2.75 8.52
CA ALA A 266 -29.21 2.45 7.15
C ALA A 266 -28.61 3.44 6.15
N PHE A 267 -28.17 2.97 4.99
CA PHE A 267 -27.55 3.82 3.98
C PHE A 267 -27.99 3.46 2.56
N ARG A 268 -27.93 4.45 1.66
CA ARG A 268 -28.27 4.29 0.23
C ARG A 268 -27.53 5.30 -0.63
N HIS A 269 -27.33 4.98 -1.90
CA HIS A 269 -26.81 5.92 -2.87
C HIS A 269 -27.89 6.91 -3.32
N VAL A 270 -27.53 8.18 -3.40
CA VAL A 270 -28.40 9.29 -3.83
C VAL A 270 -27.67 10.22 -4.78
N ARG A 271 -28.41 11.13 -5.40
CA ARG A 271 -27.83 12.30 -6.08
C ARG A 271 -27.94 13.51 -5.15
N TYR A 272 -26.81 14.17 -4.89
CA TYR A 272 -26.75 15.39 -4.10
C TYR A 272 -26.10 16.49 -4.93
N GLU A 273 -26.87 17.54 -5.24
CA GLU A 273 -26.42 18.69 -6.04
C GLU A 273 -25.71 18.33 -7.37
N GLY A 274 -26.16 17.24 -8.02
CA GLY A 274 -25.62 16.75 -9.29
C GLY A 274 -24.49 15.73 -9.14
N GLU A 275 -23.94 15.52 -7.94
CA GLU A 275 -22.90 14.53 -7.64
C GLU A 275 -23.52 13.22 -7.11
N SER A 276 -22.80 12.10 -7.27
CA SER A 276 -23.16 10.82 -6.62
C SER A 276 -22.74 10.87 -5.15
N ALA A 277 -23.66 10.54 -4.25
CA ALA A 277 -23.44 10.63 -2.82
C ALA A 277 -23.96 9.39 -2.09
N LEU A 278 -23.48 9.20 -0.87
CA LEU A 278 -23.96 8.20 0.08
C LEU A 278 -24.75 8.92 1.17
N GLU A 279 -26.04 8.62 1.27
CA GLU A 279 -26.89 9.06 2.38
C GLU A 279 -26.87 7.99 3.47
N VAL A 280 -26.54 8.37 4.70
CA VAL A 280 -26.52 7.50 5.88
C VAL A 280 -27.46 8.08 6.93
N GLN A 281 -28.40 7.25 7.41
CA GLN A 281 -29.35 7.60 8.45
C GLN A 281 -28.70 7.41 9.82
N HIS A 282 -28.52 8.51 10.56
CA HIS A 282 -27.94 8.52 11.89
C HIS A 282 -28.90 9.21 12.88
N GLY A 283 -29.61 8.40 13.67
CA GLY A 283 -30.74 8.88 14.47
C GLY A 283 -31.84 9.43 13.57
N GLU A 284 -32.25 10.68 13.81
CA GLU A 284 -33.27 11.38 13.01
C GLU A 284 -32.69 12.16 11.81
N ARG A 285 -31.36 12.11 11.60
CA ARG A 285 -30.68 12.91 10.59
C ARG A 285 -30.14 12.06 9.45
N ALA A 286 -30.34 12.53 8.21
CA ALA A 286 -29.62 12.06 7.05
C ALA A 286 -28.28 12.81 6.93
N LEU A 287 -27.18 12.07 6.97
CA LEU A 287 -25.83 12.56 6.70
C LEU A 287 -25.43 12.21 5.26
N ILE A 288 -24.81 13.15 4.56
CA ILE A 288 -24.39 12.98 3.17
C ILE A 288 -22.86 12.88 3.13
N PHE A 289 -22.36 11.85 2.46
CA PHE A 289 -20.94 11.58 2.26
C PHE A 289 -20.64 11.38 0.77
N PRO A 290 -19.35 11.38 0.37
CA PRO A 290 -18.96 10.88 -0.94
C PRO A 290 -19.52 9.47 -1.14
N SER A 291 -19.99 9.16 -2.35
CA SER A 291 -20.63 7.87 -2.69
C SER A 291 -19.81 6.65 -2.27
N TRP A 292 -18.50 6.84 -2.25
CA TRP A 292 -17.50 5.83 -2.02
C TRP A 292 -17.10 5.66 -0.56
N LYS A 293 -17.70 6.43 0.37
CA LYS A 293 -17.32 6.46 1.80
C LYS A 293 -17.33 5.07 2.46
N PHE A 294 -18.20 4.18 1.99
CA PHE A 294 -18.34 2.81 2.50
C PHE A 294 -17.67 1.75 1.60
N ASP A 295 -16.85 2.16 0.63
CA ASP A 295 -16.03 1.20 -0.13
C ASP A 295 -15.07 0.48 0.81
N ILE A 296 -15.16 -0.84 0.82
CA ILE A 296 -14.36 -1.70 1.69
C ILE A 296 -13.12 -2.17 0.94
N ARG A 297 -11.94 -1.86 1.49
CA ARG A 297 -10.64 -2.29 0.97
C ARG A 297 -9.94 -3.27 1.91
N GLY A 298 -10.05 -3.04 3.21
CA GLY A 298 -9.46 -3.85 4.27
C GLY A 298 -8.02 -3.47 4.62
N PRO A 299 -7.57 -3.82 5.84
CA PRO A 299 -6.24 -3.49 6.34
C PRO A 299 -5.11 -4.11 5.52
N VAL A 300 -5.31 -5.31 4.93
CA VAL A 300 -4.28 -5.96 4.11
C VAL A 300 -3.90 -5.11 2.89
N ALA A 301 -4.88 -4.45 2.26
CA ALA A 301 -4.63 -3.59 1.10
C ALA A 301 -3.74 -2.41 1.50
N LEU A 302 -4.07 -1.73 2.60
CA LEU A 302 -3.30 -0.60 3.13
C LEU A 302 -1.87 -1.01 3.51
N LEU A 303 -1.71 -2.10 4.27
CA LEU A 303 -0.40 -2.60 4.68
C LEU A 303 0.48 -2.97 3.47
N ASN A 304 -0.09 -3.63 2.45
CA ASN A 304 0.63 -3.94 1.22
C ASN A 304 1.04 -2.68 0.46
N LEU A 305 0.16 -1.68 0.35
CA LEU A 305 0.49 -0.41 -0.31
C LEU A 305 1.66 0.28 0.40
N MET A 306 1.60 0.39 1.73
CA MET A 306 2.68 0.99 2.52
C MET A 306 3.98 0.21 2.40
N ALA A 307 3.93 -1.12 2.46
CA ALA A 307 5.11 -1.96 2.30
C ALA A 307 5.76 -1.86 0.92
N ARG A 308 4.94 -1.72 -0.13
CA ARG A 308 5.41 -1.52 -1.51
C ARG A 308 6.06 -0.16 -1.71
N ARG A 309 5.50 0.87 -1.08
CA ARG A 309 5.84 2.27 -1.34
C ARG A 309 6.88 2.82 -0.38
N GLY A 310 7.12 2.21 0.78
CA GLY A 310 7.95 2.80 1.84
C GLY A 310 9.13 1.93 2.25
N LEU A 311 10.18 2.58 2.76
CA LEU A 311 11.11 1.93 3.70
C LEU A 311 10.47 1.79 5.08
N VAL A 312 9.64 2.76 5.46
CA VAL A 312 8.88 2.76 6.72
C VAL A 312 7.44 3.19 6.45
N GLY A 313 6.51 2.44 7.02
CA GLY A 313 5.10 2.82 7.10
C GLY A 313 4.78 3.44 8.46
N VAL A 314 4.10 4.59 8.47
CA VAL A 314 3.59 5.23 9.69
C VAL A 314 2.07 5.31 9.62
N LEU A 315 1.39 4.73 10.60
CA LEU A 315 -0.06 4.87 10.76
C LEU A 315 -0.32 5.69 12.00
N GLY A 316 -0.93 6.86 11.85
CA GLY A 316 -1.18 7.76 12.96
C GLY A 316 -2.67 7.90 13.26
N ALA A 317 -3.03 8.10 14.54
CA ALA A 317 -4.40 8.24 15.00
C ALA A 317 -5.35 7.14 14.49
N VAL A 318 -4.89 5.89 14.53
CA VAL A 318 -5.66 4.71 14.12
C VAL A 318 -6.75 4.43 15.16
N ASP A 319 -8.01 4.44 14.75
CA ASP A 319 -9.12 4.10 15.64
C ASP A 319 -9.05 2.63 16.07
N SER A 320 -9.78 2.28 17.14
CA SER A 320 -9.70 0.94 17.72
C SER A 320 -10.17 -0.15 16.77
N GLN A 321 -11.18 0.10 15.92
CA GLN A 321 -11.71 -0.90 15.00
C GLN A 321 -10.67 -1.24 13.93
N VAL A 322 -10.07 -0.22 13.30
CA VAL A 322 -9.02 -0.41 12.30
C VAL A 322 -7.76 -1.01 12.92
N PHE A 323 -7.40 -0.60 14.13
CA PHE A 323 -6.21 -1.10 14.84
C PHE A 323 -6.25 -2.62 15.03
N TRP A 324 -7.33 -3.16 15.59
CA TRP A 324 -7.42 -4.60 15.84
C TRP A 324 -7.47 -5.41 14.55
N GLU A 325 -8.11 -4.88 13.50
CA GLU A 325 -8.09 -5.50 12.17
C GLU A 325 -6.69 -5.52 11.56
N ILE A 326 -5.88 -4.47 11.75
CA ILE A 326 -4.47 -4.45 11.35
C ILE A 326 -3.68 -5.52 12.11
N LEU A 327 -3.82 -5.59 13.44
CA LEU A 327 -3.08 -6.58 14.25
C LEU A 327 -3.40 -8.02 13.83
N ALA A 328 -4.66 -8.30 13.49
CA ALA A 328 -5.08 -9.59 12.99
C ALA A 328 -4.34 -10.02 11.71
N GLN A 329 -3.89 -9.08 10.87
CA GLN A 329 -3.13 -9.41 9.65
C GLN A 329 -1.64 -9.62 9.92
N LEU A 330 -1.10 -8.93 10.93
CA LEU A 330 0.32 -8.92 11.25
C LEU A 330 0.76 -10.14 12.08
N LEU A 331 -0.12 -10.68 12.93
CA LEU A 331 0.18 -11.85 13.76
C LEU A 331 0.00 -13.16 12.97
N GLU A 332 0.88 -14.14 13.23
CA GLU A 332 0.94 -15.39 12.47
C GLU A 332 -0.24 -16.34 12.76
N ASP A 333 -0.59 -16.52 14.04
CA ASP A 333 -1.59 -17.51 14.46
C ASP A 333 -2.97 -17.24 13.83
N ALA A 334 -3.56 -18.28 13.24
CA ALA A 334 -4.86 -18.22 12.58
C ALA A 334 -5.99 -17.82 13.53
N ARG A 335 -5.84 -18.05 14.85
CA ARG A 335 -6.82 -17.67 15.86
C ARG A 335 -7.15 -16.17 15.84
N TYR A 336 -6.17 -15.33 15.46
CA TYR A 336 -6.36 -13.87 15.41
C TYR A 336 -7.23 -13.43 14.23
N ARG A 337 -7.58 -14.35 13.32
CA ARG A 337 -8.38 -14.09 12.11
C ARG A 337 -9.62 -14.98 12.07
N PRO A 338 -10.53 -14.91 13.07
CA PRO A 338 -11.74 -15.71 13.05
C PRO A 338 -12.59 -15.36 11.82
N GLN A 339 -13.09 -16.36 11.12
CA GLN A 339 -13.87 -16.14 9.89
C GLN A 339 -15.26 -15.60 10.21
N ASN A 340 -15.73 -14.62 9.45
CA ASN A 340 -17.07 -14.04 9.53
C ASN A 340 -17.47 -13.49 10.91
N GLN A 341 -16.49 -13.09 11.73
CA GLN A 341 -16.74 -12.56 13.07
C GLN A 341 -16.14 -11.14 13.21
N PRO A 342 -16.91 -10.06 13.01
CA PRO A 342 -16.45 -8.70 13.25
C PRO A 342 -15.93 -8.55 14.68
N PHE A 343 -14.86 -7.78 14.87
CA PHE A 343 -14.34 -7.54 16.22
C PHE A 343 -15.27 -6.62 17.02
N ASN A 344 -15.43 -6.94 18.29
CA ASN A 344 -16.19 -6.16 19.26
C ASN A 344 -15.55 -6.28 20.65
N GLN A 345 -16.04 -5.50 21.61
CA GLN A 345 -15.46 -5.45 22.95
C GLN A 345 -15.49 -6.81 23.69
N GLU A 346 -16.43 -7.69 23.35
CA GLU A 346 -16.59 -9.00 24.00
C GLU A 346 -15.63 -10.05 23.43
N ASN A 347 -15.41 -10.06 22.11
CA ASN A 347 -14.59 -11.07 21.46
C ASN A 347 -13.10 -10.71 21.38
N LEU A 348 -12.74 -9.42 21.44
CA LEU A 348 -11.34 -8.98 21.40
C LEU A 348 -10.47 -9.61 22.50
N PRO A 349 -10.88 -9.64 23.79
CA PRO A 349 -10.11 -10.31 24.84
C PRO A 349 -9.93 -11.82 24.59
N VAL A 350 -10.94 -12.47 23.98
CA VAL A 350 -10.90 -13.92 23.70
C VAL A 350 -9.94 -14.23 22.54
N VAL A 351 -10.00 -13.45 21.47
CA VAL A 351 -9.18 -13.63 20.27
C VAL A 351 -7.70 -13.32 20.56
N PHE A 352 -7.44 -12.15 21.16
CA PHE A 352 -6.08 -11.64 21.35
C PHE A 352 -5.46 -12.03 22.70
N GLY A 353 -6.25 -12.44 23.70
CA GLY A 353 -5.77 -12.99 24.97
C GLY A 353 -4.78 -12.05 25.69
N ALA A 354 -3.60 -12.56 26.01
CA ALA A 354 -2.55 -11.81 26.68
C ALA A 354 -2.11 -10.54 25.91
N ILE A 355 -2.15 -10.58 24.57
CA ILE A 355 -1.81 -9.41 23.74
C ILE A 355 -2.81 -8.28 23.99
N TYR A 356 -4.11 -8.60 24.05
CA TYR A 356 -5.15 -7.63 24.39
C TYR A 356 -4.90 -7.01 25.76
N GLN A 357 -4.68 -7.85 26.77
CA GLN A 357 -4.46 -7.38 28.15
C GLN A 357 -3.25 -6.45 28.25
N HIS A 358 -2.14 -6.81 27.60
CA HIS A 358 -0.93 -5.99 27.60
C HIS A 358 -1.15 -4.64 26.90
N LEU A 359 -1.73 -4.65 25.70
CA LEU A 359 -1.98 -3.43 24.93
C LEU A 359 -2.95 -2.48 25.65
N MET A 360 -3.97 -3.02 26.32
CA MET A 360 -4.94 -2.21 27.07
C MET A 360 -4.36 -1.58 28.35
N GLN A 361 -3.23 -2.07 28.85
CA GLN A 361 -2.52 -1.50 30.00
C GLN A 361 -1.55 -0.37 29.62
N LEU A 362 -1.28 -0.17 28.32
CA LEU A 362 -0.40 0.89 27.85
C LEU A 362 -1.00 2.27 28.14
N LYS A 363 -0.21 3.13 28.76
CA LYS A 363 -0.53 4.55 28.94
C LYS A 363 -0.25 5.31 27.65
N VAL A 364 -0.89 6.46 27.49
CA VAL A 364 -0.61 7.35 26.36
C VAL A 364 0.88 7.70 26.35
N GLY A 365 1.52 7.47 25.21
CA GLY A 365 2.95 7.65 25.01
C GLY A 365 3.77 6.36 25.08
N ASP A 366 3.28 5.32 25.78
CA ASP A 366 3.97 4.03 25.91
C ASP A 366 4.10 3.35 24.53
N VAL A 367 5.26 2.70 24.33
CA VAL A 367 5.63 2.01 23.09
C VAL A 367 5.94 0.55 23.40
N VAL A 368 5.50 -0.36 22.53
CA VAL A 368 5.84 -1.78 22.59
C VAL A 368 6.14 -2.32 21.20
N SER A 369 7.09 -3.25 21.10
CA SER A 369 7.29 -4.01 19.86
C SER A 369 6.28 -5.16 19.79
N LEU A 370 5.55 -5.29 18.69
CA LEU A 370 4.60 -6.37 18.49
C LEU A 370 5.29 -7.74 18.51
N ALA A 371 6.55 -7.83 18.08
CA ALA A 371 7.36 -9.05 18.12
C ALA A 371 7.64 -9.55 19.56
N GLN A 372 7.52 -8.67 20.57
CA GLN A 372 7.60 -9.07 21.98
C GLN A 372 6.29 -9.66 22.51
N LEU A 373 5.18 -9.44 21.79
CA LEU A 373 3.84 -9.87 22.19
C LEU A 373 3.37 -11.12 21.43
N GLY A 374 3.88 -11.35 20.23
CA GLY A 374 3.55 -12.52 19.42
C GLY A 374 4.43 -12.64 18.17
N VAL A 375 4.30 -13.78 17.48
CA VAL A 375 5.07 -14.05 16.25
C VAL A 375 4.46 -13.28 15.08
N LEU A 376 5.29 -12.49 14.40
CA LEU A 376 4.92 -11.77 13.19
C LEU A 376 4.82 -12.72 12.01
N ARG A 377 3.83 -12.50 11.16
CA ARG A 377 3.62 -13.25 9.94
C ARG A 377 4.71 -12.89 8.91
N SER A 378 5.31 -13.90 8.30
CA SER A 378 6.35 -13.74 7.26
C SER A 378 5.82 -13.13 5.95
N CYS A 379 4.54 -13.25 5.67
CA CYS A 379 3.89 -12.63 4.52
C CYS A 379 2.43 -12.30 4.81
N LEU A 380 1.95 -11.13 4.40
CA LEU A 380 0.56 -10.76 4.57
C LEU A 380 -0.38 -11.75 3.84
N PRO A 381 -1.62 -11.89 4.31
CA PRO A 381 -2.64 -12.65 3.60
C PRO A 381 -2.84 -12.15 2.17
N ALA A 382 -3.11 -13.05 1.22
CA ALA A 382 -3.43 -12.65 -0.14
C ALA A 382 -4.78 -11.91 -0.16
N SER A 383 -4.79 -10.64 -0.59
CA SER A 383 -6.02 -9.86 -0.74
C SER A 383 -6.70 -10.18 -2.07
N ALA A 384 -8.02 -10.38 -2.05
CA ALA A 384 -8.82 -10.59 -3.26
C ALA A 384 -8.81 -9.37 -4.21
N LEU A 385 -8.51 -8.18 -3.70
CA LEU A 385 -8.39 -6.94 -4.49
C LEU A 385 -7.00 -6.78 -5.14
N ILE A 386 -5.99 -7.48 -4.62
CA ILE A 386 -4.68 -7.58 -5.26
C ILE A 386 -4.82 -8.70 -6.31
N GLN A 387 -5.47 -8.37 -7.43
CA GLN A 387 -5.69 -9.29 -8.56
C GLN A 387 -4.41 -9.61 -9.34
N THR A 388 -3.28 -9.02 -8.94
CA THR A 388 -1.96 -9.28 -9.47
C THR A 388 -1.27 -10.36 -8.63
N ALA A 389 -0.48 -11.23 -9.27
CA ALA A 389 0.37 -12.21 -8.60
C ALA A 389 1.56 -11.55 -7.87
N GLN A 390 1.33 -10.39 -7.25
CA GLN A 390 2.38 -9.64 -6.57
C GLN A 390 2.65 -10.28 -5.21
N PRO A 391 3.93 -10.40 -4.83
CA PRO A 391 4.30 -10.93 -3.52
C PRO A 391 3.62 -10.11 -2.42
N THR A 392 3.07 -10.80 -1.43
CA THR A 392 2.64 -10.19 -0.18
C THR A 392 3.86 -9.96 0.70
N TYR A 393 3.87 -8.83 1.42
CA TYR A 393 5.03 -8.42 2.22
C TYR A 393 4.92 -8.98 3.62
N GLY A 394 6.05 -9.36 4.23
CA GLY A 394 6.18 -9.44 5.67
C GLY A 394 6.55 -8.08 6.26
N PHE A 395 6.46 -7.96 7.59
CA PHE A 395 7.06 -6.85 8.32
C PHE A 395 8.12 -7.40 9.27
N ARG A 396 9.31 -6.83 9.17
CA ARG A 396 10.44 -7.16 10.04
C ARG A 396 10.16 -6.69 11.46
N ASP A 397 9.75 -5.43 11.60
CA ASP A 397 9.46 -4.81 12.88
C ASP A 397 8.15 -4.02 12.82
N VAL A 398 7.41 -4.08 13.92
CA VAL A 398 6.19 -3.33 14.15
C VAL A 398 6.22 -2.79 15.57
N TRP A 399 6.24 -1.46 15.70
CA TRP A 399 6.10 -0.78 16.99
C TRP A 399 4.72 -0.18 17.11
N ILE A 400 4.11 -0.38 18.27
CA ILE A 400 2.78 0.13 18.63
C ILE A 400 2.97 1.15 19.73
N ARG A 401 2.38 2.32 19.55
CA ARG A 401 2.33 3.40 20.54
C ARG A 401 0.89 3.80 20.82
N ARG A 402 0.56 4.02 22.09
CA ARG A 402 -0.78 4.46 22.50
C ARG A 402 -0.88 5.99 22.41
N GLY A 403 -1.87 6.52 21.70
CA GLY A 403 -2.15 7.96 21.60
C GLY A 403 -2.33 8.47 20.17
N ALA A 404 -2.91 9.68 20.04
CA ALA A 404 -3.17 10.33 18.75
C ALA A 404 -2.06 11.28 18.30
N VAL A 405 -1.44 11.96 19.26
CA VAL A 405 -0.46 13.03 19.03
C VAL A 405 0.68 12.88 20.02
N PHE A 406 1.88 13.24 19.60
CA PHE A 406 3.08 13.12 20.42
C PHE A 406 3.97 14.35 20.24
N PRO A 407 4.72 14.76 21.28
CA PRO A 407 5.69 15.84 21.16
C PRO A 407 6.67 15.58 20.01
N GLY A 408 6.86 16.60 19.16
CA GLY A 408 7.78 16.55 18.02
C GLY A 408 7.28 15.74 16.81
N VAL A 409 6.22 14.95 16.93
CA VAL A 409 5.67 14.17 15.82
C VAL A 409 4.62 15.01 15.08
N PRO A 410 4.77 15.26 13.77
CA PRO A 410 3.76 15.95 12.98
C PRO A 410 2.43 15.19 13.02
N ALA A 411 1.30 15.88 13.09
CA ALA A 411 -0.01 15.25 13.20
C ALA A 411 -1.06 15.91 12.30
N SER A 412 -2.09 15.15 11.92
CA SER A 412 -3.24 15.70 11.22
C SER A 412 -4.22 16.41 12.15
N SER A 413 -5.08 17.26 11.60
CA SER A 413 -6.16 17.93 12.31
C SER A 413 -7.12 16.90 12.92
N THR A 414 -7.43 15.82 12.21
CA THR A 414 -8.19 14.68 12.73
C THR A 414 -7.53 14.07 13.96
N ALA A 415 -6.21 13.86 13.94
CA ALA A 415 -5.48 13.34 15.10
C ALA A 415 -5.61 14.26 16.33
N ARG A 416 -5.59 15.59 16.12
CA ARG A 416 -5.80 16.58 17.20
C ARG A 416 -7.23 16.58 17.72
N GLN A 417 -8.22 16.28 16.88
CA GLN A 417 -9.62 16.20 17.30
C GLN A 417 -9.91 15.03 18.25
N PHE A 418 -9.18 13.91 18.16
CA PHE A 418 -9.35 12.76 19.05
C PHE A 418 -9.18 13.13 20.54
N MET A 419 -8.36 14.14 20.86
CA MET A 419 -8.18 14.62 22.24
C MET A 419 -9.47 15.22 22.84
N HIS A 420 -10.40 15.64 21.98
CA HIS A 420 -11.67 16.25 22.35
C HIS A 420 -12.85 15.26 22.31
N MET A 421 -12.64 14.05 21.79
CA MET A 421 -13.67 13.01 21.68
C MET A 421 -13.72 12.17 22.96
N ARG A 422 -14.57 12.57 23.92
CA ARG A 422 -14.66 11.93 25.25
C ARG A 422 -15.12 10.48 25.24
N GLU A 423 -15.89 10.10 24.23
CA GLU A 423 -16.48 8.76 24.10
C GLU A 423 -15.55 7.78 23.36
N GLU A 424 -14.49 8.28 22.72
CA GLU A 424 -13.56 7.47 21.96
C GLU A 424 -12.38 7.03 22.82
N SER A 425 -12.00 5.76 22.68
CA SER A 425 -10.75 5.28 23.26
C SER A 425 -9.58 6.01 22.61
N PRO A 426 -8.49 6.32 23.36
CA PRO A 426 -7.29 6.87 22.77
C PRO A 426 -6.88 6.06 21.53
N PRO A 427 -6.57 6.70 20.39
CA PRO A 427 -6.23 5.96 19.18
C PRO A 427 -4.81 5.40 19.29
N TRP A 428 -4.39 4.72 18.23
CA TRP A 428 -3.11 4.04 18.15
C TRP A 428 -2.19 4.68 17.11
N PHE A 429 -0.90 4.47 17.27
CA PHE A 429 0.13 4.86 16.34
C PHE A 429 1.03 3.65 16.06
N LEU A 430 1.26 3.34 14.79
CA LEU A 430 2.09 2.22 14.38
C LEU A 430 3.25 2.71 13.51
N THR A 431 4.43 2.16 13.77
CA THR A 431 5.59 2.25 12.88
C THR A 431 5.90 0.85 12.35
N LEU A 432 5.95 0.72 11.04
CA LEU A 432 6.02 -0.55 10.32
C LEU A 432 7.29 -0.56 9.46
N VAL A 433 8.15 -1.57 9.62
CA VAL A 433 9.32 -1.79 8.75
C VAL A 433 9.04 -3.00 7.88
N PRO A 434 8.74 -2.80 6.58
CA PRO A 434 8.54 -3.90 5.65
C PRO A 434 9.79 -4.76 5.56
N GLU A 435 9.63 -6.06 5.35
CA GLU A 435 10.76 -6.92 5.03
C GLU A 435 11.25 -6.63 3.60
N ASP A 436 12.56 -6.75 3.37
CA ASP A 436 13.12 -6.62 2.03
C ASP A 436 12.47 -7.64 1.09
N ARG A 437 12.22 -7.26 -0.16
CA ARG A 437 11.76 -8.22 -1.16
C ARG A 437 12.86 -9.26 -1.30
N ARG A 438 12.61 -10.48 -0.84
CA ARG A 438 13.50 -11.60 -1.16
C ARG A 438 13.49 -11.76 -2.69
N PRO A 439 14.66 -11.79 -3.34
CA PRO A 439 14.77 -11.91 -4.79
C PRO A 439 14.10 -13.18 -5.33
#